data_AF-A0AAX1N459-F1
#
_entry.id   AF-A0AAX1N459-F1
#
_cell.length_a   1.000
_cell.length_b   1.000
_cell.length_c   1.000
_cell.angle_alpha   90.00
_cell.angle_beta   90.00
_cell.angle_gamma   90.00
#
_symmetry.space_group_name_H-M   'P 1'
#
loop_
_entity.id
_entity.type
_entity.pdbx_description
1 polymer ?
#
loop_
_entity_poly.entity_id
_entity_poly.type
_entity_poly.pdbx_seq_one_letter_code
_entity_poly.pdbx_strand_id
1 'polypeptide(L)'
;MTQELLNYYDNSPLGVTIYKRLAPHKFEIYYYNEAGREMDGLSENETKGKLLETVFPNCEEIGLSQLLEKVYLDGKTQVIPFMGFKSDNTKTIHRTNRVQKLEEPYVVSVFSDESQTYSYIRQIEKDNRKLNHALDYTSHHLRGNLSTSLGILELFEATDVSREEKQFLLNVIKKNLENIDSKMHHLVDLLYKEVKEDEKILKKHKFKTFHLKNSRVS
;
A
#
# COMPACT_ATOMS: atom_id res chain seq x y z
N MET A 1 37.14 1.91 3.70
CA MET A 1 35.96 2.45 4.41
C MET A 1 36.37 2.73 5.85
N THR A 2 36.06 3.90 6.40
CA THR A 2 36.40 4.21 7.80
C THR A 2 35.47 3.46 8.74
N GLN A 3 35.97 3.05 9.91
CA GLN A 3 35.21 2.30 10.92
C GLN A 3 33.92 3.03 11.35
N GLU A 4 33.95 4.36 11.35
CA GLU A 4 32.81 5.22 11.69
C GLU A 4 31.64 5.09 10.70
N LEU A 5 31.93 5.01 9.40
CA LEU A 5 30.90 4.85 8.36
C LEU A 5 30.26 3.46 8.41
N LEU A 6 31.06 2.42 8.68
CA LEU A 6 30.53 1.07 8.87
C LEU A 6 29.60 1.01 10.07
N ASN A 7 30.01 1.61 11.20
CA ASN A 7 29.16 1.70 12.38
C ASN A 7 27.85 2.47 12.11
N TYR A 8 27.89 3.53 11.28
CA TYR A 8 26.68 4.24 10.87
C TYR A 8 25.74 3.34 10.05
N TYR A 9 26.26 2.57 9.10
CA TYR A 9 25.45 1.67 8.28
C TYR A 9 24.89 0.48 9.05
N ASP A 10 25.63 -0.09 10.00
CA ASP A 10 25.15 -1.20 10.82
C ASP A 10 23.99 -0.79 11.74
N ASN A 11 23.98 0.46 12.21
CA ASN A 11 22.90 0.99 13.06
C ASN A 11 21.77 1.67 12.25
N SER A 12 21.83 1.64 10.92
CA SER A 12 20.80 2.22 10.06
C SER A 12 19.58 1.28 9.99
N PRO A 13 18.34 1.80 10.14
CA PRO A 13 17.13 1.00 9.93
C PRO A 13 16.88 0.68 8.44
N LEU A 14 17.61 1.32 7.54
CA LEU A 14 17.57 1.05 6.10
C LEU A 14 18.53 -0.09 5.77
N GLY A 15 18.14 -0.93 4.82
CA GLY A 15 19.05 -1.90 4.22
C GLY A 15 20.12 -1.20 3.38
N VAL A 16 21.37 -1.60 3.57
CA VAL A 16 22.52 -1.06 2.84
C VAL A 16 23.34 -2.22 2.30
N THR A 17 23.47 -2.29 0.98
CA THR A 17 24.30 -3.28 0.29
C THR A 17 25.33 -2.57 -0.58
N ILE A 18 26.60 -2.95 -0.45
CA ILE A 18 27.67 -2.49 -1.31
C ILE A 18 28.08 -3.64 -2.19
N TYR A 19 28.04 -3.39 -3.50
CA TYR A 19 28.41 -4.32 -4.54
C TYR A 19 29.77 -3.95 -5.10
N LYS A 20 30.61 -4.97 -5.27
CA LYS A 20 31.87 -4.89 -6.00
C LYS A 20 31.64 -5.42 -7.41
N ARG A 21 31.87 -4.60 -8.43
CA ARG A 21 31.80 -5.04 -9.83
C ARG A 21 33.00 -5.91 -10.16
N LEU A 22 32.75 -7.12 -10.63
CA LEU A 22 33.79 -8.07 -11.07
C LEU A 22 33.95 -8.07 -12.60
N ALA A 23 32.84 -7.96 -13.32
CA ALA A 23 32.74 -7.89 -14.77
C ALA A 23 31.41 -7.19 -15.14
N PRO A 24 31.17 -6.84 -16.42
CA PRO A 24 29.87 -6.31 -16.84
C PRO A 24 28.72 -7.19 -16.34
N HIS A 25 27.76 -6.57 -15.65
CA HIS A 25 26.59 -7.21 -15.03
C HIS A 25 26.88 -8.25 -13.92
N LYS A 26 28.15 -8.47 -13.54
CA LYS A 26 28.53 -9.40 -12.48
C LYS A 26 29.01 -8.66 -11.24
N PHE A 27 28.28 -8.85 -10.15
CA PHE A 27 28.48 -8.14 -8.90
C PHE A 27 28.65 -9.11 -7.74
N GLU A 28 29.65 -8.85 -6.90
CA GLU A 28 29.85 -9.52 -5.62
C GLU A 28 29.29 -8.63 -4.51
N ILE A 29 28.58 -9.21 -3.54
CA ILE A 29 28.13 -8.51 -2.34
C ILE A 29 29.33 -8.31 -1.42
N TYR A 30 29.90 -7.12 -1.44
CA TYR A 30 31.08 -6.77 -0.64
C TYR A 30 30.72 -6.47 0.81
N TYR A 31 29.60 -5.80 1.03
CA TYR A 31 29.07 -5.50 2.36
C TYR A 31 27.55 -5.52 2.32
N TYR A 32 26.95 -6.01 3.40
CA TYR A 32 25.51 -6.01 3.57
C TYR A 32 25.22 -5.79 5.05
N ASN A 33 24.54 -4.70 5.43
CA ASN A 33 24.26 -4.39 6.83
C ASN A 33 23.20 -5.33 7.45
N GLU A 34 23.07 -5.28 8.77
CA GLU A 34 22.13 -6.13 9.52
C GLU A 34 20.68 -5.91 9.11
N ALA A 35 20.22 -4.65 9.05
CA ALA A 35 18.84 -4.34 8.68
C ALA A 35 18.43 -4.91 7.32
N GLY A 36 19.32 -4.84 6.32
CA GLY A 36 19.03 -5.39 5.01
C GLY A 36 18.96 -6.93 5.00
N ARG A 37 19.88 -7.58 5.72
CA ARG A 37 19.87 -9.03 5.90
C ARG A 37 18.60 -9.50 6.61
N GLU A 38 18.15 -8.80 7.65
CA GLU A 38 16.88 -9.08 8.34
C GLU A 38 15.67 -8.91 7.41
N MET A 39 15.65 -7.85 6.58
CA MET A 39 14.60 -7.64 5.58
C MET A 39 14.51 -8.79 4.57
N ASP A 40 15.65 -9.40 4.22
CA ASP A 40 15.71 -10.54 3.29
C ASP A 40 15.61 -11.92 3.95
N GLY A 41 15.76 -12.00 5.27
CA GLY A 41 15.84 -13.28 5.99
C GLY A 41 17.15 -14.04 5.74
N LEU A 42 18.24 -13.33 5.45
CA LEU A 42 19.54 -13.91 5.11
C LEU A 42 20.55 -13.77 6.26
N SER A 43 21.48 -14.70 6.36
CA SER A 43 22.63 -14.61 7.27
C SER A 43 23.84 -13.94 6.61
N GLU A 44 24.83 -13.53 7.41
CA GLU A 44 26.07 -12.93 6.89
C GLU A 44 26.84 -13.94 5.99
N ASN A 45 26.85 -15.22 6.36
CA ASN A 45 27.53 -16.28 5.62
C ASN A 45 26.92 -16.55 4.24
N GLU A 46 25.63 -16.24 4.08
CA GLU A 46 24.89 -16.40 2.83
C GLU A 46 25.06 -15.21 1.89
N THR A 47 25.63 -14.10 2.36
CA THR A 47 25.62 -12.83 1.63
C THR A 47 27.02 -12.34 1.29
N LYS A 48 27.92 -12.25 2.26
CA LYS A 48 29.24 -11.62 2.08
C LYS A 48 30.13 -12.43 1.14
N GLY A 49 30.68 -11.77 0.13
CA GLY A 49 31.57 -12.38 -0.87
C GLY A 49 30.85 -13.30 -1.86
N LYS A 50 29.51 -13.35 -1.84
CA LYS A 50 28.71 -14.12 -2.79
C LYS A 50 28.33 -13.27 -4.00
N LEU A 51 28.09 -13.93 -5.13
CA LEU A 51 27.58 -13.29 -6.33
C LEU A 51 26.12 -12.87 -6.13
N LEU A 52 25.77 -11.70 -6.66
CA LEU A 52 24.41 -11.14 -6.59
C LEU A 52 23.37 -12.14 -7.10
N GLU A 53 23.62 -12.77 -8.24
CA GLU A 53 22.73 -13.75 -8.87
C GLU A 53 22.60 -15.06 -8.09
N THR A 54 23.58 -15.37 -7.22
CA THR A 54 23.51 -16.56 -6.35
C THR A 54 22.62 -16.28 -5.15
N VAL A 55 22.71 -15.08 -4.57
CA VAL A 55 21.92 -14.68 -3.40
C VAL A 55 20.50 -14.28 -3.81
N PHE A 56 20.36 -13.65 -4.97
CA PHE A 56 19.08 -13.18 -5.52
C PHE A 56 18.91 -13.69 -6.96
N PRO A 57 18.44 -14.94 -7.16
CA PRO A 57 18.30 -15.53 -8.50
C PRO A 57 17.43 -14.72 -9.46
N ASN A 58 16.45 -13.98 -8.94
CA ASN A 58 15.53 -13.17 -9.74
C ASN A 58 16.08 -11.76 -10.04
N CYS A 59 17.34 -11.45 -9.71
CA CYS A 59 17.90 -10.10 -9.84
C CYS A 59 17.93 -9.58 -11.29
N GLU A 60 18.03 -10.47 -12.27
CA GLU A 60 17.98 -10.12 -13.70
C GLU A 60 16.57 -9.77 -14.16
N GLU A 61 15.55 -10.53 -13.72
CA GLU A 61 14.15 -10.32 -14.10
C GLU A 61 13.63 -8.96 -13.62
N ILE A 62 14.07 -8.54 -12.43
CA ILE A 62 13.69 -7.26 -11.82
C ILE A 62 14.55 -6.08 -12.30
N GLY A 63 15.55 -6.32 -13.16
CA GLY A 63 16.39 -5.25 -13.69
C GLY A 63 17.50 -4.74 -12.76
N LEU A 64 17.80 -5.43 -11.64
CA LEU A 64 18.73 -4.94 -10.62
C LEU A 64 20.18 -4.93 -11.15
N SER A 65 20.61 -6.00 -11.83
CA SER A 65 21.97 -6.09 -12.38
C SER A 65 22.22 -5.05 -13.49
N GLN A 66 21.21 -4.78 -14.33
CA GLN A 66 21.26 -3.75 -15.36
C GLN A 66 21.31 -2.35 -14.74
N LEU A 67 20.58 -2.12 -13.65
CA LEU A 67 20.64 -0.85 -12.95
C LEU A 67 22.00 -0.61 -12.31
N LEU A 68 22.53 -1.60 -11.59
CA LEU A 68 23.86 -1.50 -10.97
C LEU A 68 24.93 -1.21 -12.02
N GLU A 69 24.87 -1.89 -13.17
CA GLU A 69 25.78 -1.64 -14.30
C GLU A 69 25.63 -0.22 -14.84
N LYS A 70 24.40 0.25 -15.06
CA LYS A 70 24.15 1.60 -15.56
C LYS A 70 24.69 2.66 -14.60
N VAL A 71 24.41 2.55 -13.31
CA VAL A 71 24.91 3.47 -12.27
C VAL A 71 26.44 3.41 -12.14
N TYR A 72 27.02 2.22 -12.29
CA TYR A 72 28.48 2.07 -12.29
C TYR A 72 29.14 2.84 -13.45
N LEU A 73 28.54 2.77 -14.65
CA LEU A 73 29.07 3.40 -15.86
C LEU A 73 28.80 4.91 -15.91
N ASP A 74 27.57 5.34 -15.58
CA ASP A 74 27.16 6.74 -15.72
C ASP A 74 27.44 7.60 -14.47
N GLY A 75 27.67 6.98 -13.32
CA GLY A 75 27.87 7.64 -12.02
C GLY A 75 26.62 8.37 -11.49
N LYS A 76 25.50 8.32 -12.20
CA LYS A 76 24.25 9.00 -11.84
C LYS A 76 23.48 8.14 -10.85
N THR A 77 23.11 8.73 -9.72
CA THR A 77 22.23 8.07 -8.76
C THR A 77 20.89 7.76 -9.42
N GLN A 78 20.40 6.53 -9.23
CA GLN A 78 19.11 6.09 -9.73
C GLN A 78 18.27 5.48 -8.61
N VAL A 79 16.95 5.57 -8.76
CA VAL A 79 15.99 4.97 -7.82
C VAL A 79 15.19 3.93 -8.58
N ILE A 80 15.13 2.70 -8.07
CA ILE A 80 14.19 1.70 -8.54
C ILE A 80 12.82 2.07 -7.97
N PRO A 81 11.82 2.35 -8.83
CA PRO A 81 10.44 2.53 -8.38
C PRO A 81 9.96 1.27 -7.67
N PHE A 82 9.03 1.39 -6.71
CA PHE A 82 8.41 0.29 -5.97
C PHE A 82 8.31 -1.03 -6.76
N MET A 83 9.22 -1.97 -6.50
CA MET A 83 9.22 -3.30 -7.13
C MET A 83 9.01 -4.37 -6.08
N GLY A 84 8.24 -5.41 -6.45
CA GLY A 84 8.03 -6.59 -5.62
C GLY A 84 9.17 -7.58 -5.80
N PHE A 85 9.89 -7.86 -4.72
CA PHE A 85 10.93 -8.88 -4.65
C PHE A 85 10.31 -10.14 -4.03
N LYS A 86 10.44 -11.29 -4.70
CA LYS A 86 10.08 -12.57 -4.08
C LYS A 86 11.23 -13.02 -3.19
N SER A 87 11.02 -13.06 -1.87
CA SER A 87 11.90 -13.78 -0.94
C SER A 87 11.29 -15.17 -0.71
N ASP A 88 12.14 -16.20 -0.88
CA ASP A 88 11.89 -17.64 -0.67
C ASP A 88 10.43 -18.11 -0.77
N ASN A 89 9.94 -18.08 -2.02
CA ASN A 89 8.73 -18.74 -2.51
C ASN A 89 7.39 -18.46 -1.79
N THR A 90 7.32 -17.52 -0.84
CA THR A 90 6.06 -17.25 -0.10
C THR A 90 5.74 -15.78 0.15
N LYS A 91 6.70 -14.85 0.06
CA LYS A 91 6.46 -13.43 0.40
C LYS A 91 6.98 -12.47 -0.67
N THR A 92 6.10 -11.58 -1.13
CA THR A 92 6.49 -10.44 -1.97
C THR A 92 6.81 -9.27 -1.07
N ILE A 93 8.05 -8.78 -1.12
CA ILE A 93 8.53 -7.62 -0.38
C ILE A 93 8.56 -6.44 -1.34
N HIS A 94 7.92 -5.33 -0.98
CA HIS A 94 7.98 -4.11 -1.80
C HIS A 94 9.12 -3.23 -1.31
N ARG A 95 10.05 -2.88 -2.21
CA ARG A 95 11.21 -2.04 -1.85
C ARG A 95 11.33 -0.83 -2.74
N THR A 96 11.79 0.26 -2.13
CA THR A 96 12.41 1.37 -2.85
C THR A 96 13.91 1.21 -2.72
N ASN A 97 14.64 1.15 -3.84
CA ASN A 97 16.10 1.05 -3.83
C ASN A 97 16.68 2.33 -4.42
N ARG A 98 17.60 2.97 -3.71
CA ARG A 98 18.41 4.07 -4.22
C ARG A 98 19.83 3.57 -4.43
N VAL A 99 20.26 3.57 -5.69
CA VAL A 99 21.55 3.06 -6.13
C VAL A 99 22.46 4.21 -6.52
N GLN A 100 23.68 4.21 -6.00
CA GLN A 100 24.68 5.25 -6.19
C GLN A 100 26.06 4.63 -6.42
N LYS A 101 26.87 5.22 -7.32
CA LYS A 101 28.28 4.88 -7.45
C LYS A 101 29.07 5.42 -6.24
N LEU A 102 29.95 4.61 -5.67
CA LEU A 102 30.94 5.05 -4.69
C LEU A 102 32.27 5.31 -5.44
N GLU A 103 33.37 4.73 -4.99
CA GLU A 103 34.64 4.65 -5.72
C GLU A 103 34.69 3.37 -6.53
N GLU A 104 35.44 3.33 -7.64
CA GLU A 104 35.63 2.07 -8.36
C GLU A 104 36.36 1.03 -7.50
N PRO A 105 35.93 -0.25 -7.51
CA PRO A 105 34.90 -0.88 -8.33
C PRO A 105 33.49 -0.98 -7.68
N TYR A 106 33.11 -0.05 -6.80
CA TYR A 106 31.95 -0.17 -5.91
C TYR A 106 30.71 0.63 -6.30
N VAL A 107 29.55 0.03 -6.02
CA VAL A 107 28.22 0.65 -6.09
C VAL A 107 27.49 0.34 -4.79
N VAL A 108 26.76 1.31 -4.23
CA VAL A 108 25.92 1.12 -3.04
C VAL A 108 24.45 1.15 -3.42
N SER A 109 23.66 0.27 -2.83
CA SER A 109 22.20 0.32 -2.80
C SER A 109 21.74 0.55 -1.36
N VAL A 110 20.90 1.55 -1.17
CA VAL A 110 20.19 1.80 0.09
C VAL A 110 18.71 1.56 -0.17
N PHE A 111 18.06 0.75 0.67
CA PHE A 111 16.66 0.37 0.45
C PHE A 111 15.87 0.27 1.75
N SER A 112 14.55 0.42 1.61
CA SER A 112 13.56 0.26 2.69
C SER A 112 12.53 -0.79 2.30
N ASP A 113 12.04 -1.54 3.30
CA ASP A 113 10.82 -2.34 3.15
C ASP A 113 9.59 -1.44 3.26
N GLU A 114 8.89 -1.29 2.13
CA GLU A 114 7.69 -0.48 1.99
C GLU A 114 6.41 -1.34 1.91
N SER A 115 6.48 -2.61 2.28
CA SER A 115 5.35 -3.54 2.19
C SER A 115 4.15 -3.07 3.03
N GLN A 116 4.39 -2.47 4.20
CA GLN A 116 3.32 -1.89 5.03
C GLN A 116 2.68 -0.68 4.35
N THR A 117 3.50 0.28 3.91
CA THR A 117 3.05 1.47 3.16
C THR A 117 2.17 1.06 1.97
N TYR A 118 2.64 0.07 1.21
CA TYR A 118 1.90 -0.47 0.07
C TYR A 118 0.56 -1.10 0.48
N SER A 119 0.52 -1.86 1.57
CA SER A 119 -0.72 -2.45 2.09
C SER A 119 -1.76 -1.37 2.47
N TYR A 120 -1.31 -0.26 3.07
CA TYR A 120 -2.17 0.87 3.40
C TYR A 120 -2.69 1.56 2.14
N ILE A 121 -1.83 1.81 1.14
CA ILE A 121 -2.25 2.39 -0.14
C ILE A 121 -3.31 1.51 -0.80
N ARG A 122 -3.10 0.19 -0.85
CA ARG A 122 -4.07 -0.77 -1.41
C ARG A 122 -5.40 -0.75 -0.66
N GLN A 123 -5.36 -0.65 0.66
CA GLN A 123 -6.57 -0.54 1.48
C GLN A 123 -7.32 0.75 1.18
N ILE A 124 -6.62 1.90 1.16
CA ILE A 124 -7.21 3.20 0.81
C ILE A 124 -7.84 3.17 -0.59
N GLU A 125 -7.18 2.58 -1.59
CA GLU A 125 -7.74 2.42 -2.93
C GLU A 125 -9.02 1.59 -2.94
N LYS A 126 -9.04 0.50 -2.16
CA LYS A 126 -10.23 -0.37 -2.03
C LYS A 126 -11.38 0.40 -1.37
N ASP A 127 -11.09 1.17 -0.34
CA ASP A 127 -12.09 1.95 0.39
C ASP A 127 -12.63 3.10 -0.47
N ASN A 128 -11.77 3.79 -1.22
CA ASN A 128 -12.19 4.81 -2.19
C ASN A 128 -13.08 4.24 -3.30
N ARG A 129 -12.77 3.06 -3.84
CA ARG A 129 -13.64 2.40 -4.84
C ARG A 129 -15.03 2.12 -4.27
N LYS A 130 -15.11 1.65 -3.02
CA LYS A 130 -16.39 1.41 -2.34
C LYS A 130 -17.16 2.70 -2.13
N LEU A 131 -16.49 3.76 -1.67
CA LEU A 131 -17.11 5.06 -1.47
C LEU A 131 -17.68 5.61 -2.78
N ASN A 132 -16.92 5.54 -3.88
CA ASN A 132 -17.40 5.98 -5.19
C ASN A 132 -18.62 5.19 -5.64
N HIS A 133 -18.60 3.86 -5.51
CA HIS A 133 -19.75 3.03 -5.84
C HIS A 133 -20.98 3.37 -4.97
N ALA A 134 -20.78 3.63 -3.68
CA ALA A 134 -21.83 4.05 -2.76
C ALA A 134 -22.42 5.42 -3.13
N LEU A 135 -21.58 6.37 -3.55
CA LEU A 135 -22.00 7.68 -4.04
C LEU A 135 -22.81 7.56 -5.33
N ASP A 136 -22.35 6.76 -6.30
CA ASP A 136 -23.07 6.54 -7.56
C ASP A 136 -24.45 5.93 -7.32
N TYR A 137 -24.51 4.88 -6.49
CA TYR A 137 -25.76 4.24 -6.07
C TYR A 137 -26.74 5.24 -5.46
N THR A 138 -26.25 6.06 -4.53
CA THR A 138 -27.04 7.08 -3.83
C THR A 138 -27.54 8.16 -4.79
N SER A 139 -26.66 8.65 -5.66
CA SER A 139 -26.95 9.69 -6.64
C SER A 139 -28.07 9.27 -7.58
N HIS A 140 -27.99 8.08 -8.19
CA HIS A 140 -29.02 7.63 -9.12
C HIS A 140 -30.38 7.41 -8.45
N HIS A 141 -30.38 6.78 -7.28
CA HIS A 141 -31.63 6.35 -6.66
C HIS A 141 -32.32 7.40 -5.81
N LEU A 142 -31.56 8.23 -5.08
CA LEU A 142 -32.16 9.33 -4.33
C LEU A 142 -32.65 10.42 -5.28
N ARG A 143 -31.85 10.77 -6.30
CA ARG A 143 -32.22 11.84 -7.24
C ARG A 143 -33.54 11.52 -7.95
N GLY A 144 -33.73 10.30 -8.46
CA GLY A 144 -34.97 9.93 -9.13
C GLY A 144 -36.21 10.07 -8.23
N ASN A 145 -36.14 9.55 -7.01
CA ASN A 145 -37.24 9.63 -6.04
C ASN A 145 -37.50 11.08 -5.60
N LEU A 146 -36.44 11.86 -5.35
CA LEU A 146 -36.54 13.27 -4.96
C LEU A 146 -37.12 14.14 -6.08
N SER A 147 -36.61 14.01 -7.30
CA SER A 147 -37.10 14.78 -8.46
C SER A 147 -38.58 14.50 -8.72
N THR A 148 -39.01 13.24 -8.59
CA THR A 148 -40.42 12.88 -8.73
C THR A 148 -41.28 13.52 -7.63
N SER A 149 -40.86 13.39 -6.37
CA SER A 149 -41.62 13.96 -5.26
C SER A 149 -41.67 15.49 -5.32
N LEU A 150 -40.58 16.15 -5.72
CA LEU A 150 -40.52 17.60 -5.86
C LEU A 150 -41.43 18.08 -7.00
N GLY A 151 -41.40 17.44 -8.16
CA GLY A 151 -42.28 17.80 -9.28
C GLY A 151 -43.77 17.63 -8.95
N ILE A 152 -44.14 16.66 -8.11
CA ILE A 152 -45.51 16.52 -7.61
C ILE A 152 -45.88 17.68 -6.67
N LEU A 153 -44.97 18.09 -5.78
CA LEU A 153 -45.20 19.23 -4.89
C LEU A 153 -45.35 20.53 -5.68
N GLU A 154 -44.50 20.76 -6.69
CA GLU A 154 -44.61 21.90 -7.61
C GLU A 154 -45.96 21.91 -8.35
N LEU A 155 -46.46 20.73 -8.75
CA LEU A 155 -47.77 20.60 -9.38
C LEU A 155 -48.91 21.02 -8.44
N PHE A 156 -48.82 20.68 -7.14
CA PHE A 156 -49.78 21.16 -6.13
C PHE A 156 -49.74 22.68 -5.90
N GLU A 157 -48.60 23.33 -6.17
CA GLU A 157 -48.48 24.79 -6.07
C GLU A 157 -49.01 25.49 -7.33
N ALA A 158 -48.86 24.87 -8.51
CA ALA A 158 -49.17 25.47 -9.80
C ALA A 158 -50.62 25.23 -10.27
N THR A 159 -51.27 24.14 -9.84
CA THR A 159 -52.59 23.76 -10.33
C THR A 159 -53.54 23.31 -9.22
N ASP A 160 -54.83 23.51 -9.44
CA ASP A 160 -55.87 23.04 -8.54
C ASP A 160 -56.18 21.56 -8.85
N VAL A 161 -55.61 20.67 -8.03
CA VAL A 161 -55.71 19.22 -8.22
C VAL A 161 -56.94 18.67 -7.50
N SER A 162 -57.69 17.79 -8.16
CA SER A 162 -58.85 17.13 -7.54
C SER A 162 -58.46 16.36 -6.27
N ARG A 163 -59.39 16.18 -5.33
CA ARG A 163 -59.10 15.44 -4.08
C ARG A 163 -58.59 14.02 -4.33
N GLU A 164 -59.12 13.35 -5.33
CA GLU A 164 -58.77 11.96 -5.68
C GLU A 164 -57.35 11.88 -6.25
N GLU A 165 -56.99 12.76 -7.19
CA GLU A 165 -55.64 12.85 -7.75
C GLU A 165 -54.61 13.29 -6.69
N LYS A 166 -54.98 14.24 -5.82
CA LYS A 166 -54.13 14.69 -4.72
C LYS A 166 -53.80 13.54 -3.77
N GLN A 167 -54.77 12.69 -3.43
CA GLN A 167 -54.54 11.53 -2.57
C GLN A 167 -53.63 10.48 -3.25
N PHE A 168 -53.81 10.25 -4.55
CA PHE A 168 -52.94 9.37 -5.32
C PHE A 168 -51.50 9.88 -5.34
N LEU A 169 -51.29 11.16 -5.65
CA LEU A 169 -49.98 11.80 -5.73
C LEU A 169 -49.26 11.85 -4.37
N LEU A 170 -50.00 12.09 -3.27
CA LEU A 170 -49.45 11.99 -1.91
C LEU A 170 -48.98 10.56 -1.57
N ASN A 171 -49.69 9.53 -2.05
CA ASN A 171 -49.23 8.15 -1.88
C ASN A 171 -47.94 7.87 -2.65
N VAL A 172 -47.76 8.46 -3.85
CA VAL A 172 -46.50 8.36 -4.61
C VAL A 172 -45.35 9.02 -3.84
N ILE A 173 -45.55 10.25 -3.33
CA ILE A 173 -44.55 10.92 -2.48
C ILE A 173 -44.18 10.06 -1.28
N LYS A 174 -45.17 9.54 -0.55
CA LYS A 174 -44.96 8.67 0.61
C LYS A 174 -44.10 7.46 0.26
N LYS A 175 -44.44 6.75 -0.82
CA LYS A 175 -43.69 5.57 -1.27
C LYS A 175 -42.25 5.93 -1.68
N ASN A 176 -42.05 7.08 -2.32
CA ASN A 176 -40.72 7.57 -2.67
C ASN A 176 -39.86 7.86 -1.43
N LEU A 177 -40.45 8.46 -0.39
CA LEU A 177 -39.77 8.71 0.89
C LEU A 177 -39.43 7.41 1.62
N GLU A 178 -40.34 6.43 1.66
CA GLU A 178 -40.07 5.09 2.21
C GLU A 178 -38.94 4.39 1.45
N ASN A 179 -38.92 4.51 0.11
CA ASN A 179 -37.85 3.97 -0.72
C ASN A 179 -36.50 4.68 -0.47
N ILE A 180 -36.50 5.99 -0.23
CA ILE A 180 -35.31 6.75 0.13
C ILE A 180 -34.76 6.24 1.47
N ASP A 181 -35.63 6.13 2.48
CA ASP A 181 -35.24 5.69 3.82
C ASP A 181 -34.64 4.27 3.83
N SER A 182 -35.27 3.33 3.12
CA SER A 182 -34.76 1.96 2.97
C SER A 182 -33.40 1.91 2.27
N LYS A 183 -33.19 2.73 1.22
CA LYS A 183 -31.91 2.79 0.51
C LYS A 183 -30.82 3.48 1.33
N MET A 184 -31.17 4.49 2.11
CA MET A 184 -30.26 5.12 3.07
C MET A 184 -29.79 4.12 4.12
N HIS A 185 -30.69 3.28 4.65
CA HIS A 185 -30.29 2.19 5.54
C HIS A 185 -29.31 1.22 4.87
N HIS A 186 -29.57 0.83 3.62
CA HIS A 186 -28.66 -0.05 2.88
C HIS A 186 -27.28 0.59 2.61
N LEU A 187 -27.25 1.89 2.32
CA LEU A 187 -26.02 2.66 2.13
C LEU A 187 -25.19 2.71 3.42
N VAL A 188 -25.83 3.00 4.55
CA VAL A 188 -25.18 3.00 5.86
C VAL A 188 -24.62 1.62 6.15
N ASP A 189 -25.36 0.55 5.89
CA ASP A 189 -24.85 -0.81 6.05
C ASP A 189 -23.63 -1.09 5.17
N LEU A 190 -23.65 -0.70 3.90
CA LEU A 190 -22.51 -0.85 2.97
C LEU A 190 -21.25 -0.13 3.47
N LEU A 191 -21.41 1.03 4.11
CA LEU A 191 -20.30 1.83 4.62
C LEU A 191 -19.82 1.38 6.02
N TYR A 192 -20.70 0.83 6.86
CA TYR A 192 -20.42 0.54 8.27
C TYR A 192 -20.27 -0.94 8.64
N LYS A 193 -20.70 -1.91 7.82
CA LYS A 193 -20.58 -3.34 8.15
C LYS A 193 -19.13 -3.79 8.40
N GLU A 194 -18.16 -3.22 7.69
CA GLU A 194 -16.75 -3.59 7.83
C GLU A 194 -16.01 -2.79 8.92
N VAL A 195 -16.46 -1.59 9.32
CA VAL A 195 -15.82 -0.84 10.42
C VAL A 195 -15.81 -1.67 11.71
N LYS A 196 -16.85 -2.48 11.95
CA LYS A 196 -16.92 -3.41 13.09
C LYS A 196 -16.06 -4.66 12.95
N GLU A 197 -15.79 -5.11 11.73
CA GLU A 197 -14.89 -6.25 11.47
C GLU A 197 -13.42 -5.81 11.56
N ASP A 198 -13.09 -4.64 11.00
CA ASP A 198 -11.76 -4.04 11.09
C ASP A 198 -11.41 -3.61 12.52
N GLU A 199 -12.36 -3.08 13.31
CA GLU A 199 -12.15 -2.85 14.75
C GLU A 199 -11.88 -4.15 15.53
N LYS A 200 -12.52 -5.26 15.14
CA LYS A 200 -12.24 -6.59 15.74
C LYS A 200 -10.85 -7.09 15.36
N ILE A 201 -10.40 -6.87 14.12
CA ILE A 201 -9.06 -7.26 13.65
C ILE A 201 -7.99 -6.37 14.30
N LEU A 202 -8.20 -5.06 14.38
CA LEU A 202 -7.31 -4.10 15.04
C LEU A 202 -7.17 -4.38 16.55
N LYS A 203 -8.26 -4.74 17.23
CA LYS A 203 -8.20 -5.20 18.64
C LYS A 203 -7.43 -6.52 18.77
N LYS A 204 -7.59 -7.46 17.82
CA LYS A 204 -6.86 -8.75 17.82
C LYS A 204 -5.36 -8.58 17.57
N HIS A 205 -4.94 -7.57 16.81
CA HIS A 205 -3.53 -7.27 16.55
C HIS A 205 -2.86 -6.41 17.63
N LYS A 206 -3.59 -5.52 18.32
CA LYS A 206 -3.06 -4.78 19.48
C LYS A 206 -2.68 -5.67 20.68
N PHE A 207 -3.23 -6.88 20.78
CA PHE A 207 -2.88 -7.84 21.86
C PHE A 207 -1.63 -8.69 21.60
N LYS A 208 -1.01 -8.65 20.40
CA LYS A 208 0.26 -9.37 20.14
C LYS A 208 1.52 -8.52 20.31
N THR A 209 1.39 -7.19 20.38
CA THR A 209 2.54 -6.27 20.42
C THR A 209 2.93 -5.75 21.82
N PHE A 210 2.33 -6.28 22.90
CA PHE A 210 2.59 -5.81 24.28
C PHE A 210 3.37 -6.78 25.19
N HIS A 211 4.11 -7.74 24.63
CA HIS A 211 4.99 -8.64 25.40
C HIS A 211 6.48 -8.55 25.05
N LEU A 212 6.99 -7.35 24.76
CA LEU A 212 8.43 -7.08 24.69
C LEU A 212 8.77 -5.76 25.38
N LYS A 213 8.75 -5.79 26.72
CA LYS A 213 9.63 -5.01 27.60
C LYS A 213 9.30 -5.38 29.04
N ASN A 214 10.02 -6.38 29.55
CA ASN A 214 10.43 -6.46 30.95
C ASN A 214 11.33 -7.68 31.15
N SER A 215 12.62 -7.53 30.86
CA SER A 215 13.64 -8.37 31.48
C SER A 215 14.96 -7.59 31.59
N ARG A 216 15.01 -6.84 32.69
CA ARG A 216 16.12 -6.72 33.65
C ARG A 216 17.47 -6.24 33.12
N VAL A 217 17.71 -4.94 33.36
CA VAL A 217 19.02 -4.44 33.77
C VAL A 217 19.25 -4.91 35.21
N SER A 218 20.26 -5.75 35.41
CA SER A 218 20.96 -5.98 36.66
C SER A 218 22.44 -6.02 36.35
#